data_AF-I7HH78-F1
#
_entry.id   AF-I7HH78-F1
#
_cell.length_a   1.000
_cell.length_b   1.000
_cell.length_c   1.000
_cell.angle_alpha   90.00
_cell.angle_beta   90.00
_cell.angle_gamma   90.00
#
_symmetry.space_group_name_H-M   'P 1'
#
loop_
_entity.id
_entity.type
_entity.pdbx_description
1 polymer ?
#
loop_
_entity_poly.entity_id
_entity_poly.type
_entity_poly.pdbx_seq_one_letter_code
_entity_poly.pdbx_strand_id
1 'polypeptide(L)'
;MASRAFAAVFAAVALVVCSSVLPRVLASDPSQLQDFCVADKLSAVFVNGFVCKNPKQVTANDFFLPKALGVPGNTVNAQGSAVTPVTVNELPGLNTLGISFARIDFAPNGQNPPHTHPRATEILTVLQGTLLVGFVTSNQPGGGNLQFTKLLGPGDVFVFPQGLIHFQLNNGAVPAVAIAALSSQNPGVITIANAVFGSTPPILDDVLAKAFMIDKDQVDWIQAKFAAPPAASGGGGGFIGGGGGGGFPGGGAP
;
A
#
# COMPACT_ATOMS: atom_id res chain seq x y z
N MET A 1 -14.61 -2.38 -57.24
CA MET A 1 -14.24 -3.22 -56.07
C MET A 1 -12.85 -2.89 -55.51
N ALA A 2 -11.82 -2.65 -56.33
CA ALA A 2 -10.45 -2.37 -55.88
C ALA A 2 -10.29 -1.16 -54.92
N SER A 3 -11.04 -0.07 -55.12
CA SER A 3 -10.95 1.14 -54.28
C SER A 3 -11.41 0.92 -52.82
N ARG A 4 -12.42 0.07 -52.60
CA ARG A 4 -12.91 -0.26 -51.25
C ARG A 4 -11.93 -1.16 -50.49
N ALA A 5 -11.31 -2.11 -51.19
CA ALA A 5 -10.29 -2.97 -50.61
C ALA A 5 -9.03 -2.16 -50.23
N PHE A 6 -8.60 -1.23 -51.07
CA PHE A 6 -7.45 -0.37 -50.79
C PHE A 6 -7.70 0.57 -49.59
N ALA A 7 -8.90 1.17 -49.51
CA ALA A 7 -9.29 1.99 -48.36
C ALA A 7 -9.36 1.18 -47.05
N ALA A 8 -9.85 -0.06 -47.11
CA ALA A 8 -9.90 -0.95 -45.94
C ALA A 8 -8.50 -1.37 -45.47
N VAL A 9 -7.59 -1.68 -46.39
CA VAL A 9 -6.19 -2.01 -46.07
C VAL A 9 -5.48 -0.78 -45.47
N PHE A 10 -5.66 0.40 -46.06
CA PHE A 10 -5.06 1.63 -45.53
C PHE A 10 -5.60 1.97 -44.13
N ALA A 11 -6.90 1.82 -43.90
CA ALA A 11 -7.51 2.01 -42.59
C ALA A 11 -6.98 0.99 -41.56
N ALA A 12 -6.83 -0.29 -41.95
CA ALA A 12 -6.27 -1.32 -41.07
C ALA A 12 -4.81 -1.04 -40.72
N VAL A 13 -3.99 -0.65 -41.70
CA VAL A 13 -2.57 -0.28 -41.49
C VAL A 13 -2.47 0.95 -40.59
N ALA A 14 -3.28 1.99 -40.84
CA ALA A 14 -3.32 3.18 -40.00
C ALA A 14 -3.73 2.85 -38.55
N LEU A 15 -4.67 1.92 -38.35
CA LEU A 15 -5.14 1.52 -37.03
C LEU A 15 -4.08 0.68 -36.27
N VAL A 16 -3.35 -0.20 -36.98
CA VAL A 16 -2.21 -0.96 -36.42
C VAL A 16 -1.04 -0.03 -36.06
N VAL A 17 -0.71 0.94 -36.93
CA VAL A 17 0.32 1.94 -36.65
C VAL A 17 -0.10 2.78 -35.45
N CYS A 18 -1.32 3.34 -35.43
CA CYS A 18 -1.82 4.15 -34.30
C CYS A 18 -1.86 3.38 -32.98
N SER A 19 -2.18 2.09 -32.98
CA SER A 19 -2.22 1.28 -31.76
C SER A 19 -0.82 0.89 -31.22
N SER A 20 0.22 0.91 -32.06
CA SER A 20 1.61 0.74 -31.62
C SER A 20 2.23 1.99 -30.97
N VAL A 21 1.63 3.17 -31.16
CA VAL A 21 2.11 4.46 -30.59
C VAL A 21 1.35 4.88 -29.34
N LEU A 22 0.36 4.11 -28.89
CA LEU A 22 -0.33 4.40 -27.65
C LEU A 22 0.61 4.10 -26.47
N PRO A 23 0.83 5.07 -25.55
CA PRO A 23 1.64 4.83 -24.37
C PRO A 23 1.02 3.67 -23.58
N ARG A 24 1.79 2.59 -23.42
CA ARG A 24 1.42 1.51 -22.51
C ARG A 24 1.40 2.10 -21.11
N VAL A 25 0.21 2.24 -20.53
CA VAL A 25 0.07 2.61 -19.12
C VAL A 25 0.61 1.44 -18.30
N LEU A 26 1.80 1.62 -17.72
CA LEU A 26 2.34 0.69 -16.75
C LEU A 26 1.68 1.00 -15.40
N ALA A 27 1.01 0.01 -14.80
CA ALA A 27 0.37 0.12 -13.49
C ALA A 27 1.34 -0.13 -12.32
N SER A 28 2.65 -0.03 -12.59
CA SER A 28 3.75 -0.18 -11.65
C SER A 28 4.59 1.11 -11.61
N ASP A 29 5.54 1.18 -10.69
CA ASP A 29 6.54 2.26 -10.71
C ASP A 29 7.21 2.36 -12.09
N PRO A 30 7.41 3.58 -12.63
CA PRO A 30 8.15 3.76 -13.86
C PRO A 30 9.60 3.27 -13.72
N SER A 31 10.12 2.62 -14.75
CA SER A 31 11.54 2.26 -14.80
C SER A 31 12.42 3.50 -14.76
N GLN A 32 13.56 3.40 -14.07
CA GLN A 32 14.56 4.46 -14.03
C GLN A 32 15.15 4.72 -15.42
N LEU A 33 15.44 5.99 -15.70
CA LEU A 33 16.07 6.43 -16.95
C LEU A 33 17.58 6.70 -16.81
N GLN A 34 18.11 6.50 -15.61
CA GLN A 34 19.50 6.70 -15.23
C GLN A 34 19.82 5.83 -14.00
N ASP A 35 21.10 5.70 -13.66
CA ASP A 35 21.56 4.81 -12.58
C ASP A 35 20.93 5.13 -11.21
N PHE A 36 20.74 6.42 -10.90
CA PHE A 36 20.09 6.86 -9.66
C PHE A 36 19.40 8.22 -9.82
N CYS A 37 18.38 8.46 -9.00
CA CYS A 37 17.71 9.76 -8.85
C CYS A 37 17.28 9.91 -7.39
N VAL A 38 18.18 10.34 -6.51
CA VAL A 38 17.87 10.53 -5.08
C VAL A 38 16.75 11.56 -4.93
N ALA A 39 15.68 11.22 -4.21
CA ALA A 39 14.55 12.13 -3.98
C ALA A 39 15.02 13.43 -3.27
N ASP A 40 14.75 14.58 -3.89
CA ASP A 40 14.87 15.87 -3.25
C ASP A 40 13.57 16.21 -2.51
N LYS A 41 13.59 15.99 -1.19
CA LYS A 41 12.45 16.23 -0.30
C LYS A 41 12.24 17.71 0.05
N LEU A 42 13.15 18.59 -0.34
CA LEU A 42 13.06 20.04 -0.08
C LEU A 42 12.48 20.80 -1.27
N SER A 43 12.37 20.16 -2.43
CA SER A 43 11.77 20.78 -3.60
C SER A 43 10.27 21.03 -3.40
N ALA A 44 9.81 22.21 -3.81
CA ALA A 44 8.40 22.56 -3.86
C ALA A 44 7.69 22.03 -5.13
N VAL A 45 8.44 21.46 -6.08
CA VAL A 45 7.89 20.97 -7.35
C VAL A 45 7.22 19.62 -7.12
N PHE A 46 5.93 19.54 -7.42
CA PHE A 46 5.16 18.30 -7.36
C PHE A 46 5.16 17.57 -8.71
N VAL A 47 5.64 16.34 -8.71
CA VAL A 47 5.70 15.44 -9.88
C VAL A 47 5.23 14.04 -9.48
N ASN A 48 5.05 13.14 -10.45
CA ASN A 48 4.84 11.72 -10.13
C ASN A 48 6.12 11.14 -9.52
N GLY A 49 6.12 10.88 -8.21
CA GLY A 49 7.31 10.53 -7.44
C GLY A 49 7.98 11.76 -6.83
N PHE A 50 9.30 11.89 -7.00
CA PHE A 50 10.07 13.03 -6.51
C PHE A 50 11.00 13.55 -7.59
N VAL A 51 11.22 14.87 -7.60
CA VAL A 51 12.36 15.44 -8.35
C VAL A 51 13.68 14.94 -7.76
N CYS A 52 14.71 14.85 -8.60
CA CYS A 52 16.03 14.36 -8.19
C CYS A 52 16.88 15.48 -7.57
N LYS A 53 17.62 15.16 -6.51
CA LYS A 53 18.77 15.95 -6.05
C LYS A 53 19.82 16.05 -7.16
N ASN A 54 20.59 17.14 -7.18
CA ASN A 54 21.71 17.29 -8.13
C ASN A 54 22.69 16.11 -7.97
N PRO A 55 23.00 15.34 -9.03
CA PRO A 55 23.88 14.17 -8.95
C PRO A 55 25.27 14.48 -8.39
N LYS A 56 25.79 15.71 -8.58
CA LYS A 56 27.10 16.14 -8.05
C LYS A 56 27.11 16.35 -6.53
N GLN A 57 25.94 16.38 -5.90
CA GLN A 57 25.76 16.56 -4.45
C GLN A 57 25.32 15.25 -3.75
N VAL A 58 25.17 14.17 -4.51
CA VAL A 58 24.79 12.86 -3.98
C VAL A 58 26.00 12.17 -3.38
N THR A 59 25.80 11.50 -2.24
CA THR A 59 26.82 10.76 -1.49
C THR A 59 26.28 9.39 -1.08
N ALA A 60 27.15 8.51 -0.57
CA ALA A 60 26.73 7.21 -0.04
C ALA A 60 25.65 7.31 1.07
N ASN A 61 25.65 8.41 1.83
CA ASN A 61 24.66 8.65 2.88
C ASN A 61 23.23 8.85 2.34
N ASP A 62 23.07 9.21 1.07
CA ASP A 62 21.74 9.32 0.44
C ASP A 62 21.12 7.94 0.15
N PHE A 63 21.92 6.86 0.20
CA PHE A 63 21.52 5.46 -0.03
C PHE A 63 21.60 4.59 1.23
N PHE A 64 21.85 5.19 2.39
CA PHE A 64 22.10 4.46 3.62
C PHE A 64 21.20 4.97 4.75
N LEU A 65 20.46 4.05 5.40
CA LEU A 65 19.66 4.34 6.58
C LEU A 65 20.22 3.58 7.79
N PRO A 66 20.97 4.23 8.69
CA PRO A 66 21.67 3.55 9.78
C PRO A 66 20.71 2.92 10.77
N LYS A 67 20.89 1.62 11.04
CA LYS A 67 20.15 0.85 12.07
C LYS A 67 18.62 0.89 11.93
N ALA A 68 18.09 1.24 10.75
CA ALA A 68 16.65 1.45 10.51
C ALA A 68 15.78 0.28 11.00
N LEU A 69 16.27 -0.94 10.80
CA LEU A 69 15.56 -2.18 11.12
C LEU A 69 16.20 -2.94 12.30
N GLY A 70 17.15 -2.30 13.00
CA GLY A 70 17.91 -2.91 14.09
C GLY A 70 17.21 -2.82 15.45
N VAL A 71 16.17 -2.00 15.57
CA VAL A 71 15.39 -1.79 16.80
C VAL A 71 13.97 -2.32 16.58
N PRO A 72 13.44 -3.18 17.48
CA PRO A 72 12.05 -3.61 17.41
C PRO A 72 11.07 -2.43 17.55
N GLY A 73 9.99 -2.44 16.77
CA GLY A 73 8.90 -1.48 16.92
C GLY A 73 8.12 -1.67 18.22
N ASN A 74 7.42 -0.61 18.67
CA ASN A 74 6.62 -0.66 19.89
C ASN A 74 5.28 -1.41 19.67
N THR A 75 5.19 -2.63 20.16
CA THR A 75 3.99 -3.48 20.05
C THR A 75 2.99 -3.28 21.19
N VAL A 76 3.23 -2.33 22.12
CA VAL A 76 2.28 -1.99 23.20
C VAL A 76 1.22 -1.04 22.63
N ASN A 77 0.34 -1.59 21.81
CA ASN A 77 -0.77 -0.89 21.16
C ASN A 77 -1.95 -1.85 20.95
N ALA A 78 -3.09 -1.33 20.47
CA ALA A 78 -4.33 -2.09 20.33
C ALA A 78 -4.23 -3.26 19.33
N GLN A 79 -3.35 -3.15 18.33
CA GLN A 79 -3.13 -4.20 17.33
C GLN A 79 -2.07 -5.21 17.78
N GLY A 80 -1.23 -4.87 18.75
CA GLY A 80 -0.14 -5.74 19.21
C GLY A 80 0.99 -5.89 18.18
N SER A 81 1.09 -5.00 17.19
CA SER A 81 2.13 -5.04 16.16
C SER A 81 2.66 -3.65 15.82
N ALA A 82 3.85 -3.59 15.24
CA ALA A 82 4.45 -2.35 14.77
C ALA A 82 5.14 -2.57 13.42
N VAL A 83 4.83 -1.70 12.45
CA VAL A 83 5.47 -1.68 11.13
C VAL A 83 6.50 -0.56 11.13
N THR A 84 7.72 -0.88 10.72
CA THR A 84 8.82 0.07 10.51
C THR A 84 9.14 0.10 9.02
N PRO A 85 8.59 1.07 8.26
CA PRO A 85 8.78 1.15 6.82
C PRO A 85 10.17 1.69 6.46
N VAL A 86 10.64 1.29 5.27
CA VAL A 86 11.77 1.87 4.56
C VAL A 86 11.32 2.07 3.12
N THR A 87 10.53 3.13 2.92
CA THR A 87 10.11 3.62 1.61
C THR A 87 11.02 4.74 1.15
N VAL A 88 10.75 5.32 -0.03
CA VAL A 88 11.41 6.56 -0.48
C VAL A 88 11.32 7.70 0.55
N ASN A 89 10.30 7.70 1.42
CA ASN A 89 10.12 8.69 2.48
C ASN A 89 11.12 8.53 3.64
N GLU A 90 11.68 7.34 3.84
CA GLU A 90 12.72 7.10 4.85
C GLU A 90 14.11 7.06 4.21
N LEU A 91 14.21 6.47 3.01
CA LEU A 91 15.46 6.30 2.26
C LEU A 91 15.35 6.95 0.86
N PRO A 92 15.77 8.23 0.71
CA PRO A 92 15.62 8.98 -0.54
C PRO A 92 16.25 8.31 -1.78
N GLY A 93 17.30 7.51 -1.58
CA GLY A 93 17.96 6.75 -2.64
C GLY A 93 17.09 5.69 -3.32
N LEU A 94 15.92 5.35 -2.76
CA LEU A 94 14.96 4.41 -3.37
C LEU A 94 14.14 5.02 -4.52
N ASN A 95 14.19 6.34 -4.71
CA ASN A 95 13.41 7.00 -5.74
C ASN A 95 13.82 6.51 -7.15
N THR A 96 12.81 6.24 -7.97
CA THR A 96 12.85 5.60 -9.30
C THR A 96 13.22 4.12 -9.34
N LEU A 97 13.53 3.48 -8.21
CA LEU A 97 14.05 2.10 -8.19
C LEU A 97 12.97 1.01 -8.06
N GLY A 98 11.71 1.39 -7.86
CA GLY A 98 10.59 0.43 -7.91
C GLY A 98 10.53 -0.56 -6.74
N ILE A 99 11.22 -0.30 -5.63
CA ILE A 99 11.25 -1.20 -4.47
C ILE A 99 11.22 -0.44 -3.14
N SER A 100 10.69 -1.10 -2.12
CA SER A 100 10.76 -0.67 -0.71
C SER A 100 10.78 -1.87 0.23
N PHE A 101 10.92 -1.60 1.52
CA PHE A 101 11.09 -2.61 2.55
C PHE A 101 10.32 -2.23 3.82
N ALA A 102 10.04 -3.20 4.69
CA ALA A 102 9.53 -2.95 6.03
C ALA A 102 9.95 -4.06 6.99
N ARG A 103 10.18 -3.71 8.25
CA ARG A 103 10.21 -4.65 9.38
C ARG A 103 8.87 -4.63 10.09
N ILE A 104 8.40 -5.79 10.51
CA ILE A 104 7.17 -5.92 11.28
C ILE A 104 7.47 -6.72 12.55
N ASP A 105 7.18 -6.14 13.69
CA ASP A 105 7.29 -6.76 15.01
C ASP A 105 5.89 -7.05 15.56
N PHE A 106 5.71 -8.24 16.13
CA PHE A 106 4.43 -8.71 16.68
C PHE A 106 4.62 -9.18 18.12
N ALA A 107 3.82 -8.66 19.04
CA ALA A 107 3.62 -9.25 20.36
C ALA A 107 2.89 -10.60 20.23
N PRO A 108 2.90 -11.47 21.26
CA PRO A 108 1.99 -12.61 21.33
C PRO A 108 0.54 -12.16 21.13
N ASN A 109 -0.21 -12.86 20.28
CA ASN A 109 -1.58 -12.50 19.82
C ASN A 109 -1.71 -11.18 19.07
N GLY A 110 -0.58 -10.53 18.72
CA GLY A 110 -0.57 -9.32 17.91
C GLY A 110 -0.87 -9.61 16.44
N GLN A 111 -1.48 -8.64 15.76
CA GLN A 111 -1.81 -8.72 14.34
C GLN A 111 -1.39 -7.46 13.59
N ASN A 112 -1.04 -7.64 12.33
CA ASN A 112 -1.11 -6.59 11.34
C ASN A 112 -2.48 -6.78 10.67
N PRO A 113 -3.46 -5.91 10.97
CA PRO A 113 -4.87 -6.12 10.63
C PRO A 113 -5.08 -6.22 9.11
N PRO A 114 -6.25 -6.67 8.64
CA PRO A 114 -6.58 -6.68 7.22
C PRO A 114 -6.26 -5.34 6.54
N HIS A 115 -5.37 -5.38 5.55
CA HIS A 115 -4.91 -4.23 4.80
C HIS A 115 -4.58 -4.61 3.35
N THR A 116 -4.35 -3.60 2.51
CA THR A 116 -3.92 -3.79 1.12
C THR A 116 -2.88 -2.74 0.71
N HIS A 117 -2.03 -3.13 -0.25
CA HIS A 117 -1.07 -2.25 -0.91
C HIS A 117 -1.56 -1.95 -2.33
N PRO A 118 -2.09 -0.75 -2.60
CA PRO A 118 -2.68 -0.43 -3.91
C PRO A 118 -1.66 -0.43 -5.05
N ARG A 119 -0.37 -0.24 -4.75
CA ARG A 119 0.69 -0.03 -5.76
C ARG A 119 1.83 -1.04 -5.71
N ALA A 120 1.74 -2.09 -4.88
CA ALA A 120 2.81 -3.08 -4.80
C ALA A 120 2.31 -4.48 -4.47
N THR A 121 2.99 -5.47 -5.03
CA THR A 121 3.02 -6.82 -4.48
C THR A 121 3.99 -6.83 -3.29
N GLU A 122 3.66 -7.60 -2.26
CA GLU A 122 4.51 -7.82 -1.09
C GLU A 122 5.02 -9.25 -1.07
N ILE A 123 6.28 -9.43 -0.68
CA ILE A 123 6.84 -10.72 -0.27
C ILE A 123 7.36 -10.61 1.15
N LEU A 124 6.90 -11.50 2.02
CA LEU A 124 7.20 -11.51 3.45
C LEU A 124 8.02 -12.73 3.82
N THR A 125 9.08 -12.52 4.60
CA THR A 125 9.91 -13.58 5.20
C THR A 125 9.86 -13.48 6.71
N VAL A 126 9.60 -14.59 7.40
CA VAL A 126 9.63 -14.64 8.87
C VAL A 126 11.06 -14.79 9.34
N LEU A 127 11.49 -13.96 10.29
CA LEU A 127 12.82 -14.05 10.90
C LEU A 127 12.80 -14.75 12.26
N GLN A 128 11.74 -14.55 13.04
CA GLN A 128 11.59 -15.09 14.39
C GLN A 128 10.11 -15.39 14.69
N GLY A 129 9.88 -16.37 15.58
CA GLY A 129 8.52 -16.77 15.97
C GLY A 129 7.75 -17.45 14.84
N THR A 130 6.42 -17.40 14.92
CA THR A 130 5.51 -17.98 13.93
C THR A 130 4.42 -17.00 13.57
N LEU A 131 4.01 -16.95 12.31
CA LEU A 131 2.92 -16.08 11.84
C LEU A 131 1.91 -16.86 11.02
N LEU A 132 0.63 -16.78 11.41
CA LEU A 132 -0.47 -17.12 10.53
C LEU A 132 -0.66 -15.95 9.56
N VAL A 133 -0.51 -16.20 8.27
CA VAL A 133 -0.69 -15.18 7.24
C VAL A 133 -1.80 -15.60 6.27
N GLY A 134 -2.36 -14.62 5.56
CA GLY A 134 -3.23 -14.94 4.44
C GLY A 134 -3.70 -13.73 3.65
N PHE A 135 -4.18 -14.00 2.44
CA PHE A 135 -4.89 -13.02 1.61
C PHE A 135 -6.22 -13.56 1.12
N VAL A 136 -7.10 -12.65 0.72
CA VAL A 136 -8.39 -12.97 0.10
C VAL A 136 -8.43 -12.47 -1.34
N THR A 137 -8.97 -13.28 -2.24
CA THR A 137 -9.13 -12.90 -3.65
C THR A 137 -10.19 -11.82 -3.82
N SER A 138 -10.16 -11.14 -4.96
CA SER A 138 -11.32 -10.39 -5.46
C SER A 138 -12.54 -11.30 -5.67
N ASN A 139 -13.69 -10.71 -5.98
CA ASN A 139 -14.91 -11.45 -6.28
C ASN A 139 -14.69 -12.40 -7.47
N GLN A 140 -14.91 -13.70 -7.25
CA GLN A 140 -14.66 -14.72 -8.26
C GLN A 140 -15.87 -14.96 -9.18
N PRO A 141 -15.66 -15.40 -10.43
CA PRO A 141 -16.74 -15.93 -11.27
C PRO A 141 -17.43 -17.12 -10.57
N GLY A 142 -18.75 -17.06 -10.40
CA GLY A 142 -19.52 -18.09 -9.66
C GLY A 142 -19.78 -17.78 -8.18
N GLY A 143 -19.27 -16.66 -7.66
CA GLY A 143 -19.53 -16.17 -6.32
C GLY A 143 -18.45 -16.54 -5.30
N GLY A 144 -18.29 -15.67 -4.30
CA GLY A 144 -17.37 -15.86 -3.16
C GLY A 144 -15.96 -15.28 -3.34
N ASN A 145 -15.37 -14.86 -2.22
CA ASN A 145 -13.94 -14.55 -2.11
C ASN A 145 -13.23 -15.78 -1.55
N LEU A 146 -12.10 -16.16 -2.12
CA LEU A 146 -11.31 -17.30 -1.65
C LEU A 146 -10.22 -16.82 -0.69
N GLN A 147 -10.04 -17.51 0.43
CA GLN A 147 -8.95 -17.26 1.37
C GLN A 147 -7.81 -18.24 1.13
N PHE A 148 -6.59 -17.71 1.03
CA PHE A 148 -5.35 -18.47 1.06
C PHE A 148 -4.61 -18.16 2.35
N THR A 149 -4.32 -19.19 3.15
CA THR A 149 -3.68 -19.01 4.47
C THR A 149 -2.62 -20.07 4.75
N LYS A 150 -1.59 -19.69 5.52
CA LYS A 150 -0.52 -20.59 5.94
C LYS A 150 0.08 -20.13 7.27
N LEU A 151 0.46 -21.08 8.12
CA LEU A 151 1.32 -20.82 9.27
C LEU A 151 2.78 -20.89 8.82
N LEU A 152 3.52 -19.81 9.03
CA LEU A 152 4.93 -19.65 8.66
C LEU A 152 5.82 -19.72 9.91
N GLY A 153 6.98 -20.35 9.79
CA GLY A 153 8.08 -20.29 10.75
C GLY A 153 9.30 -19.55 10.21
N PRO A 154 10.39 -19.42 10.98
CA PRO A 154 11.58 -18.69 10.57
C PRO A 154 12.19 -19.24 9.27
N GLY A 155 12.45 -18.35 8.31
CA GLY A 155 12.96 -18.67 6.97
C GLY A 155 11.87 -18.94 5.92
N ASP A 156 10.63 -19.16 6.34
CA ASP A 156 9.51 -19.32 5.40
C ASP A 156 9.15 -17.99 4.74
N VAL A 157 8.69 -18.09 3.49
CA VAL A 157 8.36 -16.95 2.63
C VAL A 157 6.92 -17.07 2.13
N PHE A 158 6.22 -15.95 2.05
CA PHE A 158 4.85 -15.89 1.51
C PHE A 158 4.64 -14.61 0.69
N VAL A 159 3.86 -14.70 -0.39
CA VAL A 159 3.61 -13.59 -1.32
C VAL A 159 2.16 -13.11 -1.21
N PHE A 160 1.98 -11.79 -1.18
CA PHE A 160 0.68 -11.12 -1.21
C PHE A 160 0.54 -10.35 -2.52
N PRO A 161 -0.35 -10.78 -3.43
CA PRO A 161 -0.54 -10.10 -4.71
C PRO A 161 -1.00 -8.64 -4.53
N GLN A 162 -0.52 -7.76 -5.41
CA GLN A 162 -0.86 -6.33 -5.40
C GLN A 162 -2.38 -6.10 -5.30
N GLY A 163 -2.78 -5.20 -4.40
CA GLY A 163 -4.16 -4.78 -4.23
C GLY A 163 -5.06 -5.76 -3.48
N LEU A 164 -4.62 -6.99 -3.17
CA LEU A 164 -5.44 -7.94 -2.40
C LEU A 164 -5.39 -7.65 -0.89
N ILE A 165 -6.54 -7.79 -0.24
CA ILE A 165 -6.64 -7.69 1.22
C ILE A 165 -5.90 -8.88 1.83
N HIS A 166 -5.00 -8.61 2.76
CA HIS A 166 -4.22 -9.61 3.46
C HIS A 166 -3.94 -9.18 4.91
N PHE A 167 -3.44 -10.12 5.71
CA PHE A 167 -3.20 -9.93 7.14
C PHE A 167 -2.08 -10.85 7.64
N GLN A 168 -1.55 -10.53 8.80
CA GLN A 168 -0.66 -11.41 9.57
C GLN A 168 -1.09 -11.43 11.03
N LEU A 169 -1.06 -12.60 11.66
CA LEU A 169 -1.40 -12.82 13.06
C LEU A 169 -0.31 -13.66 13.72
N ASN A 170 0.26 -13.16 14.81
CA ASN A 170 1.08 -13.97 15.71
C ASN A 170 0.17 -14.70 16.70
N ASN A 171 -0.31 -15.90 16.34
CA ASN A 171 -1.10 -16.75 17.24
C ASN A 171 -0.23 -17.60 18.18
N GLY A 172 1.07 -17.31 18.26
CA GLY A 172 2.02 -17.98 19.15
C GLY A 172 2.16 -17.31 20.51
N ALA A 173 2.82 -18.02 21.43
CA ALA A 173 3.08 -17.55 22.80
C ALA A 173 4.29 -16.60 22.93
N VAL A 174 5.11 -16.49 21.88
CA VAL A 174 6.33 -15.68 21.86
C VAL A 174 6.22 -14.59 20.78
N PRO A 175 6.97 -13.48 20.91
CA PRO A 175 7.03 -12.46 19.85
C PRO A 175 7.48 -13.04 18.50
N ALA A 176 7.02 -12.40 17.42
CA ALA A 176 7.42 -12.74 16.06
C ALA A 176 7.97 -11.51 15.34
N VAL A 177 8.89 -11.74 14.40
CA VAL A 177 9.51 -10.69 13.58
C VAL A 177 9.48 -11.15 12.13
N ALA A 178 9.05 -10.26 11.24
CA ALA A 178 9.06 -10.48 9.80
C ALA A 178 9.65 -9.29 9.06
N ILE A 179 10.07 -9.56 7.84
CA ILE A 179 10.54 -8.58 6.88
C ILE A 179 9.69 -8.68 5.63
N ALA A 180 9.19 -7.55 5.15
CA ALA A 180 8.43 -7.42 3.92
C ALA A 180 9.23 -6.61 2.89
N ALA A 181 9.33 -7.12 1.67
CA ALA A 181 9.81 -6.37 0.52
C ALA A 181 8.66 -6.11 -0.44
N LEU A 182 8.59 -4.89 -0.99
CA LEU A 182 7.46 -4.46 -1.83
C LEU A 182 7.94 -3.94 -3.18
N SER A 183 7.19 -4.26 -4.23
CA SER A 183 7.50 -3.92 -5.62
C SER A 183 7.15 -2.46 -6.02
N SER A 184 7.33 -1.51 -5.09
CA SER A 184 7.22 -0.07 -5.35
C SER A 184 8.02 0.70 -4.32
N GLN A 185 8.60 1.84 -4.72
CA GLN A 185 9.21 2.81 -3.82
C GLN A 185 8.20 3.40 -2.83
N ASN A 186 6.92 3.41 -3.23
CA ASN A 186 5.80 3.79 -2.40
C ASN A 186 4.60 2.84 -2.64
N PRO A 187 4.50 1.75 -1.86
CA PRO A 187 3.43 0.77 -2.00
C PRO A 187 2.04 1.32 -1.62
N GLY A 188 2.01 2.31 -0.70
CA GLY A 188 0.80 2.74 -0.01
C GLY A 188 0.24 1.66 0.91
N VAL A 189 -0.55 2.04 1.91
CA VAL A 189 -1.23 1.08 2.79
C VAL A 189 -2.66 1.55 3.00
N ILE A 190 -3.62 0.65 2.83
CA ILE A 190 -5.02 0.86 3.20
C ILE A 190 -5.35 -0.16 4.28
N THR A 191 -5.28 0.23 5.55
CA THR A 191 -5.81 -0.57 6.65
C THR A 191 -7.33 -0.53 6.60
N ILE A 192 -7.97 -1.67 6.35
CA ILE A 192 -9.38 -1.71 5.94
C ILE A 192 -10.30 -1.09 6.99
N ALA A 193 -10.15 -1.48 8.26
CA ALA A 193 -11.01 -0.95 9.32
C ALA A 193 -10.81 0.58 9.52
N ASN A 194 -9.57 1.07 9.48
CA ASN A 194 -9.28 2.50 9.61
C ASN A 194 -9.84 3.29 8.42
N ALA A 195 -9.72 2.77 7.20
CA ALA A 195 -10.22 3.45 6.00
C ALA A 195 -11.76 3.47 5.93
N VAL A 196 -12.42 2.41 6.40
CA VAL A 196 -13.88 2.28 6.36
C VAL A 196 -14.55 3.00 7.53
N PHE A 197 -14.03 2.85 8.75
CA PHE A 197 -14.67 3.33 9.98
C PHE A 197 -13.94 4.52 10.64
N GLY A 198 -12.75 4.89 10.18
CA GLY A 198 -11.93 5.96 10.77
C GLY A 198 -11.48 7.03 9.76
N SER A 199 -12.10 7.11 8.58
CA SER A 199 -11.77 8.14 7.60
C SER A 199 -12.14 9.54 8.10
N THR A 200 -11.48 10.56 7.58
CA THR A 200 -11.83 11.97 7.84
C THR A 200 -12.01 12.71 6.51
N PRO A 201 -13.22 13.20 6.18
CA PRO A 201 -14.47 13.01 6.93
C PRO A 201 -14.92 11.53 7.00
N PRO A 202 -15.74 11.14 7.99
CA PRO A 202 -16.25 9.78 8.11
C PRO A 202 -17.16 9.43 6.92
N ILE A 203 -17.15 8.16 6.51
CA ILE A 203 -18.17 7.64 5.60
C ILE A 203 -19.51 7.69 6.33
N LEU A 204 -20.56 8.14 5.62
CA LEU A 204 -21.92 8.22 6.18
C LEU A 204 -22.35 6.87 6.75
N ASP A 205 -22.89 6.91 7.96
CA ASP A 205 -23.46 5.76 8.68
C ASP A 205 -24.54 5.04 7.85
N ASP A 206 -25.39 5.77 7.11
CA ASP A 206 -26.33 5.22 6.11
C ASP A 206 -25.68 4.27 5.11
N VAL A 207 -24.49 4.63 4.62
CA VAL A 207 -23.77 3.85 3.61
C VAL A 207 -23.21 2.59 4.25
N LEU A 208 -22.57 2.73 5.41
CA LEU A 208 -21.97 1.60 6.11
C LEU A 208 -23.01 0.64 6.69
N ALA A 209 -24.11 1.15 7.26
CA ALA A 209 -25.20 0.33 7.80
C ALA A 209 -25.77 -0.59 6.72
N LYS A 210 -26.02 -0.04 5.52
CA LYS A 210 -26.47 -0.83 4.36
C LYS A 210 -25.38 -1.78 3.84
N ALA A 211 -24.13 -1.33 3.75
CA ALA A 211 -23.03 -2.14 3.23
C ALA A 211 -22.69 -3.33 4.13
N PHE A 212 -22.75 -3.16 5.45
CA PHE A 212 -22.44 -4.18 6.45
C PHE A 212 -23.68 -4.93 6.95
N MET A 213 -24.89 -4.54 6.52
CA MET A 213 -26.18 -5.13 6.93
C MET A 213 -26.39 -5.07 8.45
N ILE A 214 -26.06 -3.93 9.05
CA ILE A 214 -26.17 -3.65 10.49
C ILE A 214 -26.91 -2.33 10.71
N ASP A 215 -27.32 -2.07 11.95
CA ASP A 215 -27.97 -0.82 12.32
C ASP A 215 -26.97 0.34 12.43
N LYS A 216 -27.46 1.57 12.25
CA LYS A 216 -26.65 2.80 12.38
C LYS A 216 -25.93 2.89 13.72
N ASP A 217 -26.63 2.60 14.83
CA ASP A 217 -26.06 2.64 16.17
C ASP A 217 -24.84 1.70 16.31
N GLN A 218 -24.84 0.58 15.57
CA GLN A 218 -23.69 -0.33 15.53
C GLN A 218 -22.54 0.26 14.71
N VAL A 219 -22.83 0.93 13.59
CA VAL A 219 -21.82 1.66 12.81
C VAL A 219 -21.18 2.76 13.65
N ASP A 220 -21.99 3.60 14.30
CA ASP A 220 -21.52 4.69 15.14
C ASP A 220 -20.64 4.17 16.28
N TRP A 221 -21.04 3.06 16.89
CA TRP A 221 -20.23 2.38 17.90
C TRP A 221 -18.87 1.91 17.37
N ILE A 222 -18.83 1.33 16.16
CA ILE A 222 -17.57 0.93 15.51
C ILE A 222 -16.74 2.17 15.19
N GLN A 223 -17.29 3.18 14.53
CA GLN A 223 -16.58 4.42 14.17
C GLN A 223 -15.98 5.10 15.40
N ALA A 224 -16.68 5.11 16.54
CA ALA A 224 -16.17 5.63 17.79
C ALA A 224 -14.89 4.91 18.28
N LYS A 225 -14.67 3.63 17.93
CA LYS A 225 -13.40 2.91 18.22
C LYS A 225 -12.22 3.40 17.39
N PHE A 226 -12.48 4.06 16.26
CA PHE A 226 -11.47 4.57 15.32
C PHE A 226 -11.40 6.11 15.30
N ALA A 227 -12.24 6.80 16.07
CA ALA A 227 -12.30 8.26 16.13
C ALA A 227 -11.03 8.91 16.75
N ALA A 228 -10.32 8.17 17.60
CA ALA A 228 -8.95 8.50 17.97
C ALA A 228 -8.01 7.66 17.08
N PRO A 229 -6.95 8.25 16.49
CA PRO A 229 -5.98 7.47 15.74
C PRO A 229 -5.50 6.30 16.63
N PRO A 230 -5.63 5.03 16.20
CA PRO A 230 -5.00 3.94 16.91
C PRO A 230 -3.52 4.29 17.07
N ALA A 231 -2.98 4.17 18.28
CA ALA A 231 -1.55 4.34 18.52
C ALA A 231 -0.80 3.52 17.47
N ALA A 232 -0.08 4.21 16.59
CA ALA A 232 0.27 3.78 15.24
C ALA A 232 0.68 2.29 15.11
N SER A 233 -0.08 1.51 14.34
CA SER A 233 0.54 0.52 13.46
C SER A 233 1.08 1.31 12.26
N GLY A 234 2.26 1.91 12.42
CA GLY A 234 2.86 2.88 11.49
C GLY A 234 3.01 2.37 10.07
N GLY A 235 1.96 2.50 9.26
CA GLY A 235 2.02 2.39 7.80
C GLY A 235 2.24 3.76 7.17
N GLY A 236 3.28 4.48 7.61
CA GLY A 236 3.72 5.74 7.01
C GLY A 236 4.19 5.50 5.58
N GLY A 237 3.26 5.51 4.63
CA GLY A 237 3.56 5.38 3.20
C GLY A 237 2.63 6.19 2.31
N GLY A 238 1.65 6.91 2.85
CA GLY A 238 0.82 7.81 2.04
C GLY A 238 1.64 9.01 1.55
N PHE A 239 1.68 9.26 0.24
CA PHE A 239 2.03 10.58 -0.30
C PHE A 239 0.99 11.58 0.21
N ILE A 240 1.25 12.29 1.32
CA ILE A 240 0.48 13.49 1.62
C ILE A 240 1.18 14.65 0.93
N GLY A 241 0.77 14.90 -0.32
CA GLY A 241 0.87 16.24 -0.90
C GLY A 241 0.05 17.20 -0.04
N GLY A 242 0.60 18.40 0.17
CA GLY A 242 0.12 19.49 1.01
C GLY A 242 -1.36 19.51 1.41
N GLY A 243 -1.59 19.73 2.70
CA GLY A 243 -2.91 19.94 3.26
C GLY A 243 -3.68 21.07 2.57
N GLY A 244 -4.91 20.77 2.19
CA GLY A 244 -5.92 21.73 1.76
C GLY A 244 -7.27 21.21 2.21
N GLY A 245 -7.74 21.68 3.37
CA GLY A 245 -9.07 21.37 3.87
C GLY A 245 -10.13 21.94 2.93
N GLY A 246 -10.72 21.06 2.12
CA GLY A 246 -11.93 21.34 1.37
C GLY A 246 -13.12 20.71 2.09
N GLY A 247 -13.78 21.48 2.95
CA GLY A 247 -15.06 21.08 3.52
C GLY A 247 -16.11 20.97 2.42
N PHE A 248 -16.82 19.84 2.35
CA PHE A 248 -18.03 19.75 1.55
C PHE A 248 -19.16 20.49 2.28
N PRO A 249 -19.94 21.34 1.59
CA PRO A 249 -21.13 21.94 2.17
C PRO A 249 -22.18 20.84 2.38
N GLY A 250 -22.56 20.64 3.64
CA GLY A 250 -23.67 19.77 4.02
C GLY A 250 -24.96 20.21 3.33
N GLY A 251 -25.64 19.24 2.73
CA GLY A 251 -26.99 19.41 2.20
C GLY A 251 -27.96 19.70 3.35
N GLY A 252 -28.55 20.89 3.30
CA GLY A 252 -29.76 21.20 4.04
C GLY A 252 -30.97 20.68 3.27
N ALA A 253 -31.84 19.97 3.97
CA ALA A 253 -33.27 19.92 3.71
C ALA A 253 -33.97 19.95 5.08
N PRO A 254 -35.18 20.52 5.20
CA PRO A 254 -36.06 21.01 4.13
C PRO A 254 -35.84 22.48 3.74
#